data_AF-A0A4R2L8A0-F1
#
_entry.id   AF-A0A4R2L8A0-F1
#
_cell.length_a   1.000
_cell.length_b   1.000
_cell.length_c   1.000
_cell.angle_alpha   90.00
_cell.angle_beta   90.00
_cell.angle_gamma   90.00
#
_symmetry.space_group_name_H-M   'P 1'
#
loop_
_entity.id
_entity.type
_entity.pdbx_description
1 polymer ?
#
loop_
_entity_poly.entity_id
_entity_poly.type
_entity_poly.pdbx_seq_one_letter_code
_entity_poly.pdbx_strand_id
1 'polypeptide(L)' 'MNTQVMLLRSDVDDSHSHVVTLPPGLGAAQAAHLAGELIAQAQRANPDFTWDDDVAPALAAHGFATVPHVLGPTWDSPAE' A
#
# COMPACT_ATOMS: atom_id res chain seq x y z
N MET A 1 -18.01 1.27 11.99
CA MET A 1 -17.40 0.31 11.04
C MET A 1 -15.90 0.40 11.24
N ASN A 2 -15.24 -0.73 11.53
CA ASN A 2 -13.81 -0.75 11.86
C ASN A 2 -13.01 -0.99 10.58
N THR A 3 -12.45 0.06 9.99
CA THR A 3 -11.60 -0.07 8.80
C THR A 3 -10.21 -0.49 9.23
N GLN A 4 -9.78 -1.67 8.80
CA GLN A 4 -8.40 -2.12 9.02
C GLN A 4 -7.52 -1.58 7.90
N VAL A 5 -6.36 -1.05 8.28
CA VAL A 5 -5.35 -0.55 7.35
C VAL A 5 -4.04 -1.31 7.56
N MET A 6 -3.27 -1.45 6.49
CA MET A 6 -1.95 -2.04 6.48
C MET A 6 -0.97 -1.07 5.84
N LEU A 7 0.23 -0.99 6.42
CA LEU A 7 1.36 -0.26 5.84
C LEU A 7 2.18 -1.23 5.00
N LEU A 8 2.34 -0.92 3.72
CA LEU A 8 3.19 -1.64 2.79
C LEU A 8 4.43 -0.79 2.51
N ARG A 9 5.61 -1.35 2.72
CA ARG A 9 6.87 -0.71 2.32
C ARG A 9 7.13 -1.01 0.86
N SER A 10 7.48 0.02 0.09
CA SER A 10 8.06 -0.18 -1.23
C SER A 10 9.50 -0.63 -1.07
N ASP A 11 9.85 -1.77 -1.66
CA ASP A 11 11.24 -2.26 -1.72
C ASP A 11 12.08 -1.45 -2.74
N VAL A 12 11.42 -0.82 -3.71
CA VAL A 12 12.04 0.02 -4.77
C VAL A 12 12.36 1.42 -4.27
N ASP A 13 11.55 1.91 -3.34
CA ASP A 13 11.69 3.23 -2.77
C ASP A 13 11.51 3.14 -1.27
N ASP A 14 12.65 2.92 -0.59
CA ASP A 14 12.75 2.80 0.87
C ASP A 14 12.24 4.07 1.59
N SER A 15 12.04 5.18 0.86
CA SER A 15 11.49 6.45 1.38
C SER A 15 9.96 6.49 1.34
N HIS A 16 9.31 5.57 0.61
CA HIS A 16 7.85 5.57 0.43
C HIS A 16 7.19 4.35 1.09
N SER A 17 6.37 4.63 2.10
CA SER A 17 5.43 3.66 2.67
C SER A 17 4.02 3.99 2.22
N HIS A 18 3.29 2.98 1.76
CA HIS A 18 1.94 3.13 1.25
C HIS A 18 0.93 2.51 2.21
N VAL A 19 -0.15 3.23 2.50
CA VAL A 19 -1.23 2.75 3.35
C VAL A 19 -2.36 2.21 2.48
N VAL A 20 -2.76 0.96 2.74
CA VAL A 20 -3.88 0.31 2.05
C VAL A 20 -4.92 -0.20 3.04
N THR A 21 -6.19 -0.12 2.67
CA THR A 21 -7.28 -0.77 3.43
C THR A 21 -7.34 -2.25 3.12
N LEU A 22 -7.65 -3.07 4.12
CA LEU A 22 -7.84 -4.50 3.92
C LEU A 22 -9.21 -4.78 3.29
N PRO A 23 -9.31 -5.76 2.38
CA PRO A 23 -10.59 -6.24 1.88
C PRO A 23 -11.44 -6.84 3.03
N PRO A 24 -12.77 -6.69 2.97
CA PRO A 24 -13.66 -7.18 4.03
C PRO A 24 -13.59 -8.71 4.12
N GLY A 25 -13.52 -9.23 5.35
CA GLY A 25 -13.48 -10.67 5.63
C GLY A 25 -12.11 -11.32 5.49
N LEU A 26 -11.08 -10.58 5.09
CA LEU A 26 -9.70 -11.08 5.04
C LEU A 26 -8.98 -10.79 6.37
N GLY A 27 -8.38 -11.82 6.97
CA GLY A 27 -7.56 -11.64 8.17
C GLY A 27 -6.25 -10.93 7.85
N ALA A 28 -5.70 -10.17 8.79
CA ALA A 28 -4.48 -9.37 8.58
C ALA A 28 -3.28 -10.18 8.05
N ALA A 29 -3.07 -11.40 8.55
CA ALA A 29 -1.99 -12.28 8.09
C ALA A 29 -2.19 -12.75 6.63
N GLN A 30 -3.44 -13.07 6.25
CA GLN A 30 -3.75 -13.44 4.87
C GLN A 30 -3.61 -12.24 3.93
N ALA A 31 -4.00 -11.04 4.39
CA ALA A 31 -3.90 -9.81 3.62
C ALA A 31 -2.42 -9.44 3.37
N ALA A 32 -1.59 -9.56 4.39
CA ALA A 32 -0.15 -9.34 4.28
C ALA A 32 0.52 -10.34 3.32
N HIS A 33 0.15 -11.61 3.40
CA HIS A 33 0.67 -12.64 2.49
C HIS A 33 0.28 -12.36 1.03
N LEU A 34 -1.00 -12.08 0.79
CA LEU A 34 -1.52 -11.76 -0.55
C LEU A 34 -0.87 -10.50 -1.13
N ALA A 35 -0.77 -9.43 -0.33
CA ALA A 35 -0.11 -8.20 -0.78
C ALA A 35 1.36 -8.43 -1.13
N GLY A 36 2.09 -9.21 -0.31
CA GLY A 36 3.48 -9.58 -0.59
C GLY A 36 3.65 -10.38 -1.88
N GLU A 37 2.76 -11.35 -2.14
CA GLU A 37 2.76 -12.12 -3.40
C GLU A 37 2.53 -11.22 -4.62
N LEU A 38 1.59 -10.28 -4.54
CA LEU A 38 1.28 -9.34 -5.63
C LEU A 38 2.45 -8.40 -5.93
N ILE A 39 3.13 -7.88 -4.88
CA ILE A 39 4.34 -7.06 -5.05
C ILE A 39 5.46 -7.88 -5.69
N ALA A 40 5.71 -9.09 -5.19
CA ALA A 40 6.75 -9.97 -5.75
C ALA A 40 6.43 -10.41 -7.19
N GLN A 41 5.16 -10.46 -7.57
CA GLN A 41 4.74 -10.72 -8.94
C GLN A 41 4.99 -9.52 -9.85
N ALA A 42 4.63 -8.30 -9.41
CA ALA A 42 4.91 -7.06 -10.13
C ALA A 42 6.42 -6.90 -10.38
N GLN A 43 7.24 -7.12 -9.35
CA GLN A 43 8.71 -7.14 -9.42
C GLN A 43 9.26 -8.11 -10.48
N ARG A 44 8.70 -9.32 -10.56
CA ARG A 44 9.15 -10.34 -11.52
C ARG A 44 8.71 -10.04 -12.95
N ALA A 45 7.55 -9.39 -13.11
CA ALA A 45 7.00 -9.07 -14.41
C ALA A 45 7.70 -7.85 -15.04
N ASN A 46 8.07 -6.86 -14.23
CA ASN A 46 8.70 -5.63 -14.67
C ASN A 46 9.85 -5.24 -13.71
N PRO A 47 11.12 -5.21 -14.17
CA PRO A 47 12.24 -4.78 -13.32
C PRO A 47 12.19 -3.28 -13.00
N ASP A 48 11.51 -2.47 -13.80
CA ASP A 48 11.28 -1.04 -13.60
C ASP A 48 9.85 -0.76 -13.08
N PHE A 49 9.25 -1.71 -12.35
CA PHE A 49 7.89 -1.56 -11.85
C PHE A 49 7.75 -0.36 -10.91
N THR A 50 6.57 0.27 -10.94
CA THR A 50 6.23 1.40 -10.08
C THR A 50 5.06 1.06 -9.18
N TRP A 51 4.91 1.81 -8.09
CA TRP A 51 3.76 1.63 -7.21
C TRP A 51 2.45 1.92 -7.95
N ASP A 52 2.35 3.06 -8.61
CA ASP A 52 1.10 3.54 -9.22
C ASP A 52 0.67 2.74 -10.44
N ASP A 53 1.60 2.26 -11.27
CA ASP A 53 1.28 1.57 -12.51
C ASP A 53 1.19 0.04 -12.35
N ASP A 54 1.90 -0.55 -11.39
CA ASP A 54 1.97 -2.02 -11.25
C ASP A 54 1.36 -2.52 -9.94
N VAL A 55 1.73 -1.95 -8.79
CA VAL A 55 1.35 -2.48 -7.47
C VAL A 55 -0.06 -2.06 -7.05
N ALA A 56 -0.37 -0.77 -7.12
CA ALA A 56 -1.67 -0.21 -6.76
C ALA A 56 -2.83 -0.84 -7.57
N PRO A 57 -2.75 -0.99 -8.91
CA PRO A 57 -3.81 -1.63 -9.68
C PRO A 57 -3.94 -3.13 -9.36
N ALA A 58 -2.83 -3.84 -9.12
CA ALA A 58 -2.86 -5.23 -8.71
C ALA A 58 -3.54 -5.41 -7.34
N LEU A 59 -3.20 -4.55 -6.37
CA LEU A 59 -3.86 -4.53 -5.07
C LEU A 59 -5.36 -4.18 -5.19
N ALA A 60 -5.70 -3.19 -6.02
CA ALA A 60 -7.09 -2.76 -6.27
C ALA A 60 -7.95 -3.89 -6.84
N ALA A 61 -7.42 -4.68 -7.78
CA ALA A 61 -8.11 -5.84 -8.36
C ALA A 61 -8.46 -6.91 -7.31
N HIS A 62 -7.73 -6.96 -6.20
CA HIS A 62 -7.94 -7.90 -5.09
C HIS A 62 -8.69 -7.27 -3.91
N GLY A 63 -9.27 -6.07 -4.08
CA GLY A 63 -10.12 -5.41 -3.10
C GLY A 63 -9.37 -4.63 -2.00
N PHE A 64 -8.05 -4.45 -2.15
CA PHE A 64 -7.34 -3.44 -1.37
C PHE A 64 -7.64 -2.06 -1.95
N ALA A 65 -7.63 -1.01 -1.12
CA ALA A 65 -7.74 0.35 -1.63
C ALA A 65 -6.61 1.20 -1.05
N THR A 66 -5.89 1.91 -1.93
CA THR A 66 -4.88 2.88 -1.54
C THR A 66 -5.56 4.04 -0.83
N VAL A 67 -5.00 4.46 0.30
CA VAL A 67 -5.49 5.63 1.04
C VAL A 67 -4.76 6.88 0.55
N PRO A 68 -5.43 7.82 -0.15
CA PRO A 68 -4.80 9.05 -0.63
C PRO A 68 -4.53 10.00 0.55
N HIS A 69 -3.30 9.96 1.06
CA HIS A 69 -2.64 10.94 1.93
C HIS A 69 -2.97 11.06 3.45
N VAL A 70 -1.85 10.98 4.19
CA VAL A 70 -1.40 11.58 5.48
C VAL A 70 -2.28 11.44 6.72
N LEU A 71 -2.00 10.40 7.52
CA LEU A 71 -2.35 10.36 8.94
C LEU A 71 -1.29 11.12 9.75
N GLY A 72 -1.35 12.45 9.69
CA GLY A 72 -0.63 13.34 10.60
C GLY A 72 -1.49 14.58 10.86
N PRO A 73 -1.44 15.20 12.04
CA PRO A 73 -1.99 16.54 12.18
C PRO A 73 -1.31 17.42 11.12
N THR A 74 -2.09 18.22 10.39
CA THR A 74 -1.54 19.30 9.58
C THR A 74 -0.73 20.20 10.51
N TRP A 75 0.59 20.03 10.53
CA TRP A 75 1.50 20.92 11.23
C TRP A 75 1.69 22.13 10.34
N ASP A 76 0.92 23.17 10.61
CA ASP A 76 1.20 24.52 10.12
C ASP A 76 2.48 24.96 10.83
N SER A 77 3.65 24.71 10.24
CA SER A 77 4.91 25.23 10.79
C SER A 77 4.83 26.74 10.79
N PRO A 78 4.93 27.44 11.94
CA PRO A 78 5.30 28.85 11.88
C PRO A 78 6.69 28.92 11.24
N ALA A 79 6.80 29.69 10.16
CA ALA A 79 8.06 29.96 9.50
C ALA A 79 9.07 30.54 10.52
N GLU A 80 10.25 29.93 10.61
CA GLU A 80 11.45 30.53 11.21
C GLU A 80 12.52 30.70 10.13
#